data_AF-A0A348AFU4-F1
#
_entry.id   AF-A0A348AFU4-F1
#
_cell.length_a   1.000
_cell.length_b   1.000
_cell.length_c   1.000
_cell.angle_alpha   90.00
_cell.angle_beta   90.00
_cell.angle_gamma   90.00
#
_symmetry.space_group_name_H-M   'P 1'
#
loop_
_entity.id
_entity.type
_entity.pdbx_description
1 polymer ?
#
loop_
_entity_poly.entity_id
_entity_poly.type
_entity_poly.pdbx_seq_one_letter_code
_entity_poly.pdbx_strand_id
1 'polypeptide(L)'
;MKRLITVLMIVCQCLFLIVTGCTGESGERTERKAASAQLQNEPRISFDIEDKSTGTYKQHICQLWEKTKMIIKEDAGKDLTDEQYLFLGKEVRRAWLNLHAHSCLYHQENISRGIEDTPDHKLETMIGHVLGLIDELYGWPTDEKESREDARKRLIQSDINGTIRALDNWLQSADMR
;
A
#
# COMPACT_ATOMS: atom_id res chain seq x y z
N MET A 1 1.14 41.31 -39.19
CA MET A 1 2.22 40.31 -39.00
C MET A 1 3.53 40.91 -39.51
N LYS A 2 4.64 40.69 -38.80
CA LYS A 2 5.96 41.37 -38.91
C LYS A 2 6.09 42.60 -38.01
N ARG A 3 6.51 42.34 -36.76
CA ARG A 3 7.42 43.16 -35.92
C ARG A 3 7.37 42.59 -34.50
N LEU A 4 7.68 41.29 -34.41
CA LEU A 4 7.81 40.51 -33.17
C LEU A 4 9.28 40.03 -33.13
N ILE A 5 10.21 40.96 -33.33
CA ILE A 5 11.67 40.75 -33.42
C ILE A 5 12.37 42.04 -32.95
N THR A 6 12.08 42.51 -31.73
CA THR A 6 12.73 43.71 -31.16
C THR A 6 13.00 43.57 -29.66
N VAL A 7 13.04 42.33 -29.15
CA VAL A 7 13.39 42.04 -27.74
C VAL A 7 14.77 41.36 -27.63
N LEU A 8 15.51 41.29 -28.75
CA LEU A 8 16.89 40.83 -28.77
C LEU A 8 17.81 42.05 -28.93
N MET A 9 18.76 42.22 -28.00
CA MET A 9 19.91 43.13 -28.04
C MET A 9 19.78 44.55 -27.45
N ILE A 10 19.79 44.64 -26.12
CA ILE A 10 20.48 45.70 -25.32
C ILE A 10 20.80 45.01 -23.97
N VAL A 11 21.82 44.15 -23.80
CA VAL A 11 23.27 44.41 -23.70
C VAL A 11 23.63 45.70 -22.96
N CYS A 12 24.51 45.53 -21.97
CA CYS A 12 25.47 46.48 -21.39
C CYS A 12 25.15 47.15 -20.04
N GLN A 13 25.86 46.65 -19.01
CA GLN A 13 26.62 47.40 -17.98
C GLN A 13 25.79 48.14 -16.92
N CYS A 14 26.06 48.07 -15.61
CA CYS A 14 27.32 48.07 -14.84
C CYS A 14 27.14 47.18 -13.59
N LEU A 15 27.99 46.20 -13.27
CA LEU A 15 29.30 46.31 -12.62
C LEU A 15 29.39 47.22 -11.38
N PHE A 16 29.78 46.56 -10.28
CA PHE A 16 30.45 47.04 -9.07
C PHE A 16 29.66 47.87 -8.04
N LEU A 17 29.40 47.24 -6.89
CA LEU A 17 29.93 47.71 -5.61
C LEU A 17 30.37 46.53 -4.73
N ILE A 18 31.56 46.71 -4.16
CA ILE A 18 32.48 45.78 -3.50
C ILE A 18 32.32 45.87 -1.98
N VAL A 19 32.30 44.70 -1.32
CA VAL A 19 33.02 44.26 -0.10
C VAL A 19 33.00 45.15 1.17
N THR A 20 32.68 44.52 2.31
CA THR A 20 33.46 44.40 3.59
C THR A 20 32.54 43.83 4.67
N GLY A 21 32.89 42.93 5.58
CA GLY A 21 34.09 42.19 6.00
C GLY A 21 33.57 41.03 6.91
N CYS A 22 34.31 40.19 7.62
CA CYS A 22 35.74 39.94 7.80
C CYS A 22 35.90 38.44 8.15
N THR A 23 36.95 37.85 7.58
CA THR A 23 37.84 36.76 8.00
C THR A 23 37.52 35.88 9.23
N GLY A 24 37.60 34.55 9.04
CA GLY A 24 37.85 33.58 10.12
C GLY A 24 37.63 32.10 9.73
N GLU A 25 38.69 31.44 9.25
CA GLU A 25 39.02 30.00 9.32
C GLU A 25 38.04 28.89 8.82
N SER A 26 38.47 28.24 7.74
CA SER A 26 38.69 26.79 7.58
C SER A 26 37.72 25.80 8.27
N GLY A 27 37.01 25.01 7.47
CA GLY A 27 36.41 23.76 7.94
C GLY A 27 35.21 23.32 7.12
N GLU A 28 35.24 22.06 6.69
CA GLU A 28 34.21 21.36 5.94
C GLU A 28 32.80 21.45 6.55
N ARG A 29 31.84 20.98 5.73
CA ARG A 29 30.55 20.37 6.10
C ARG A 29 29.33 21.27 5.92
N THR A 30 28.93 21.38 4.65
CA THR A 30 27.57 21.67 4.21
C THR A 30 26.62 20.51 4.61
N GLU A 31 26.45 20.28 5.91
CA GLU A 31 25.34 19.51 6.48
C GLU A 31 24.41 20.50 7.17
N ARG A 32 23.47 21.07 6.42
CA ARG A 32 22.21 21.64 6.93
C ARG A 32 21.40 22.26 5.79
N LYS A 33 20.94 21.38 4.90
CA LYS A 33 19.59 21.51 4.32
C LYS A 33 19.01 20.15 3.96
N ALA A 34 19.25 19.17 4.85
CA ALA A 34 18.51 17.92 4.96
C ALA A 34 17.16 18.16 5.67
N ALA A 35 16.35 19.08 5.13
CA ALA A 35 15.01 19.39 5.65
C ALA A 35 14.02 19.61 4.50
N SER A 36 14.26 18.94 3.37
CA SER A 36 13.36 18.88 2.23
C SER A 36 12.90 17.43 2.07
N ALA A 37 11.63 17.18 2.41
CA ALA A 37 10.82 16.02 2.00
C ALA A 37 11.11 14.65 2.64
N GLN A 38 11.21 14.59 3.98
CA GLN A 38 10.87 13.37 4.73
C GLN A 38 9.53 13.56 5.43
N LEU A 39 8.44 13.58 4.67
CA LEU A 39 7.19 13.02 5.16
C LEU A 39 7.15 11.61 4.58
N GLN A 40 7.73 10.66 5.31
CA GLN A 40 7.53 9.25 5.03
C GLN A 40 6.03 8.99 5.19
N ASN A 41 5.30 8.92 4.07
CA ASN A 41 3.95 8.36 4.09
C ASN A 41 4.12 6.88 4.44
N GLU A 42 4.05 6.55 5.73
CA GLU A 42 3.97 5.17 6.17
C GLU A 42 2.74 4.52 5.50
N PRO A 43 2.90 3.30 4.97
CA PRO A 43 1.79 2.61 4.32
C PRO A 43 0.66 2.36 5.33
N ARG A 44 -0.61 2.49 4.90
CA ARG A 44 -1.79 2.27 5.77
C ARG A 44 -1.82 0.87 6.38
N ILE A 45 -1.21 -0.08 5.67
CA ILE A 45 -1.08 -1.47 6.05
C ILE A 45 0.18 -2.04 5.41
N SER A 46 0.89 -2.88 6.14
CA SER A 46 2.05 -3.61 5.65
C SER A 46 2.15 -4.96 6.35
N PHE A 47 2.77 -5.90 5.66
CA PHE A 47 3.27 -7.14 6.22
C PHE A 47 4.70 -7.31 5.72
N ASP A 48 5.63 -7.53 6.65
CA ASP A 48 7.03 -7.79 6.30
C ASP A 48 7.17 -9.25 5.89
N ILE A 49 7.63 -9.50 4.66
CA ILE A 49 7.84 -10.86 4.17
C ILE A 49 8.90 -11.60 5.00
N GLU A 50 9.85 -10.86 5.59
CA GLU A 50 10.90 -11.40 6.44
C GLU A 50 10.53 -11.39 7.94
N ASP A 51 9.24 -11.20 8.28
CA ASP A 51 8.82 -11.14 9.69
C ASP A 51 9.32 -12.36 10.47
N LYS A 52 10.03 -12.11 11.58
CA LYS A 52 10.61 -13.16 12.44
C LYS A 52 9.89 -13.27 13.77
N SER A 53 8.74 -12.60 13.91
CA SER A 53 7.96 -12.66 15.13
C SER A 53 7.44 -14.10 15.35
N THR A 54 7.21 -14.48 16.60
CA THR A 54 6.85 -15.86 16.98
C THR A 54 5.37 -16.18 16.74
N GLY A 55 4.73 -15.49 15.80
CA GLY A 55 3.32 -15.69 15.46
C GLY A 55 3.12 -16.97 14.67
N THR A 56 1.97 -17.61 14.87
CA THR A 56 1.48 -18.63 13.93
C THR A 56 0.97 -17.95 12.67
N TYR A 57 0.98 -18.68 11.55
CA TYR A 57 0.44 -18.16 10.29
C TYR A 57 -1.01 -17.67 10.41
N LYS A 58 -1.83 -18.39 11.18
CA LYS A 58 -3.20 -17.98 11.51
C LYS A 58 -3.26 -16.65 12.27
N GLN A 59 -2.39 -16.45 13.26
CA GLN A 59 -2.33 -15.18 14.00
C GLN A 59 -1.98 -14.02 13.07
N HIS A 60 -1.05 -14.22 12.13
CA HIS A 60 -0.72 -13.21 11.12
C HIS A 60 -1.91 -12.89 10.20
N ILE A 61 -2.62 -13.91 9.72
CA ILE A 61 -3.84 -13.73 8.92
C ILE A 61 -4.89 -12.94 9.71
N CYS A 62 -5.20 -13.33 10.95
CA CYS A 62 -6.19 -12.63 11.77
C CYS A 62 -5.80 -11.17 12.00
N GLN A 63 -4.55 -10.91 12.38
CA GLN A 63 -4.06 -9.54 12.60
C GLN A 63 -4.13 -8.67 11.35
N LEU A 64 -3.75 -9.21 10.19
CA LEU A 64 -3.81 -8.49 8.92
C LEU A 64 -5.27 -8.27 8.48
N TRP A 65 -6.14 -9.25 8.69
CA TRP A 65 -7.57 -9.16 8.40
C TRP A 65 -8.28 -8.08 9.20
N GLU A 66 -8.03 -7.99 10.51
CA GLU A 66 -8.64 -6.93 11.34
C GLU A 66 -8.34 -5.52 10.83
N LYS A 67 -7.11 -5.29 10.34
CA LYS A 67 -6.74 -4.01 9.73
C LYS A 67 -7.39 -3.83 8.36
N THR A 68 -7.34 -4.88 7.53
CA THR A 68 -7.84 -4.87 6.16
C THR A 68 -9.34 -4.57 6.10
N LYS A 69 -10.15 -5.23 6.93
CA LYS A 69 -11.60 -5.05 6.92
C LYS A 69 -12.03 -3.63 7.33
N MET A 70 -11.27 -2.97 8.19
CA MET A 70 -11.51 -1.57 8.55
C MET A 70 -11.22 -0.64 7.37
N ILE A 71 -10.11 -0.85 6.68
CA ILE A 71 -9.73 -0.10 5.47
C ILE A 71 -10.77 -0.28 4.35
N ILE A 72 -11.21 -1.52 4.11
CA ILE A 72 -12.22 -1.84 3.10
C ILE A 72 -13.54 -1.11 3.39
N LYS A 73 -14.03 -1.15 4.65
CA LYS A 73 -15.25 -0.44 5.04
C LYS A 73 -15.12 1.07 4.86
N GLU A 74 -13.98 1.62 5.26
CA GLU A 74 -13.69 3.05 5.14
C GLU A 74 -13.68 3.50 3.68
N ASP A 75 -12.98 2.76 2.82
CA ASP A 75 -12.80 3.13 1.41
C ASP A 75 -14.08 2.90 0.61
N ALA A 76 -14.82 1.80 0.86
CA ALA A 76 -16.10 1.53 0.20
C ALA A 76 -17.20 2.55 0.53
N GLY A 77 -17.07 3.26 1.67
CA GLY A 77 -17.97 4.35 2.06
C GLY A 77 -17.64 5.71 1.44
N LYS A 78 -16.57 5.82 0.64
CA LYS A 78 -16.11 7.07 0.03
C LYS A 78 -16.42 7.11 -1.46
N ASP A 79 -16.66 8.33 -1.94
CA ASP A 79 -16.72 8.64 -3.37
C ASP A 79 -15.29 8.92 -3.88
N LEU A 80 -14.56 7.86 -4.19
CA LEU A 80 -13.19 7.92 -4.71
C LEU A 80 -13.17 7.69 -6.22
N THR A 81 -12.22 8.30 -6.91
CA THR A 81 -11.98 8.01 -8.33
C THR A 81 -11.35 6.63 -8.51
N ASP A 82 -11.46 6.04 -9.70
CA ASP A 82 -10.81 4.78 -10.06
C ASP A 82 -9.29 4.81 -9.77
N GLU A 83 -8.64 5.93 -10.08
CA GLU A 83 -7.20 6.11 -9.85
C GLU A 83 -6.85 6.16 -8.36
N GLN A 84 -7.72 6.75 -7.53
CA GLN A 84 -7.54 6.76 -6.07
C GLN A 84 -7.71 5.37 -5.48
N TYR A 85 -8.69 4.61 -5.94
CA TYR A 85 -8.87 3.23 -5.51
C TYR A 85 -7.69 2.35 -5.92
N LEU A 86 -7.22 2.43 -7.16
CA LEU A 86 -6.02 1.72 -7.61
C LEU A 86 -4.78 2.13 -6.80
N PHE A 87 -4.66 3.40 -6.43
CA PHE A 87 -3.54 3.85 -5.60
C PHE A 87 -3.59 3.24 -4.20
N LEU A 88 -4.73 3.35 -3.51
CA LEU A 88 -4.90 2.86 -2.14
C LEU A 88 -4.80 1.32 -2.07
N GLY A 89 -5.38 0.63 -3.05
CA GLY A 89 -5.42 -0.83 -3.08
C GLY A 89 -4.05 -1.49 -3.26
N LYS A 90 -3.05 -0.78 -3.84
CA LYS A 90 -1.70 -1.33 -4.03
C LYS A 90 -1.06 -1.74 -2.71
N GLU A 91 -1.21 -0.91 -1.67
CA GLU A 91 -0.62 -1.17 -0.36
C GLU A 91 -1.31 -2.35 0.33
N VAL A 92 -2.64 -2.37 0.28
CA VAL A 92 -3.47 -3.44 0.85
C VAL A 92 -3.12 -4.77 0.19
N ARG A 93 -3.16 -4.82 -1.14
CA ARG A 93 -2.84 -6.02 -1.92
C ARG A 93 -1.42 -6.51 -1.67
N ARG A 94 -0.43 -5.61 -1.63
CA ARG A 94 0.97 -5.96 -1.34
C ARG A 94 1.13 -6.60 0.04
N ALA A 95 0.45 -6.09 1.07
CA ALA A 95 0.52 -6.67 2.41
C ALA A 95 0.04 -8.14 2.42
N TRP A 96 -1.06 -8.45 1.72
CA TRP A 96 -1.57 -9.81 1.60
C TRP A 96 -0.67 -10.73 0.77
N LEU A 97 -0.10 -10.22 -0.32
CA LEU A 97 0.87 -10.98 -1.11
C LEU A 97 2.15 -11.27 -0.33
N ASN A 98 2.62 -10.32 0.48
CA ASN A 98 3.78 -10.52 1.36
C ASN A 98 3.48 -11.57 2.43
N LEU A 99 2.30 -11.55 3.04
CA LEU A 99 1.87 -12.60 3.99
C LEU A 99 1.83 -13.98 3.34
N HIS A 100 1.26 -14.07 2.13
CA HIS A 100 1.21 -15.31 1.38
C HIS A 100 2.63 -15.82 1.04
N ALA A 101 3.50 -14.94 0.56
CA ALA A 101 4.89 -15.29 0.25
C ALA A 101 5.69 -15.68 1.50
N HIS A 102 5.48 -15.01 2.63
CA HIS A 102 6.07 -15.36 3.92
C HIS A 102 5.73 -16.80 4.32
N SER A 103 4.48 -17.22 4.10
CA SER A 103 4.05 -18.61 4.32
C SER A 103 4.78 -19.63 3.45
N CYS A 104 5.14 -19.25 2.22
CA CYS A 104 5.92 -20.11 1.35
C CYS A 104 7.39 -20.22 1.79
N LEU A 105 7.93 -19.22 2.50
CA LEU A 105 9.36 -19.14 2.84
C LEU A 105 9.68 -19.69 4.23
N TYR A 106 8.97 -19.23 5.25
CA TYR A 106 9.32 -19.51 6.66
C TYR A 106 8.52 -20.65 7.28
N HIS A 107 7.52 -21.09 6.53
CA HIS A 107 6.57 -22.09 6.96
C HIS A 107 6.73 -23.40 6.13
N GLN A 108 7.69 -23.47 5.21
CA GLN A 108 7.96 -24.64 4.37
C GLN A 108 8.83 -25.72 5.06
N GLU A 109 9.68 -25.35 6.04
CA GLU A 109 10.55 -26.30 6.75
C GLU A 109 9.96 -26.79 8.09
N ASN A 110 8.89 -26.15 8.57
CA ASN A 110 8.16 -26.50 9.81
C ASN A 110 6.82 -27.20 9.53
N ILE A 111 6.75 -27.98 8.45
CA ILE A 111 5.61 -28.85 8.06
C ILE A 111 5.12 -29.71 9.23
N SER A 112 5.93 -29.90 10.28
CA SER A 112 5.57 -30.75 11.41
C SER A 112 4.82 -30.10 12.57
N ARG A 113 4.81 -28.78 12.83
CA ARG A 113 4.15 -28.24 14.07
C ARG A 113 3.60 -26.80 14.08
N GLY A 114 3.80 -25.98 13.05
CA GLY A 114 3.23 -24.62 12.97
C GLY A 114 2.38 -24.35 11.73
N ILE A 115 2.44 -25.30 10.80
CA ILE A 115 1.70 -25.41 9.55
C ILE A 115 1.01 -26.77 9.61
N GLU A 116 0.12 -26.94 10.56
CA GLU A 116 -1.17 -27.41 10.08
C GLU A 116 -1.81 -26.12 9.55
N ASP A 117 -1.42 -25.69 8.34
CA ASP A 117 -2.36 -25.74 7.22
C ASP A 117 -3.40 -26.78 7.61
N THR A 118 -4.55 -26.32 8.09
CA THR A 118 -5.68 -27.20 8.34
C THR A 118 -5.67 -28.25 7.23
N PRO A 119 -5.91 -29.55 7.49
CA PRO A 119 -5.79 -30.63 6.49
C PRO A 119 -6.44 -30.38 5.10
N ASP A 120 -7.22 -29.30 4.97
CA ASP A 120 -8.02 -28.89 3.83
C ASP A 120 -7.60 -27.53 3.18
N HIS A 121 -6.37 -27.02 3.36
CA HIS A 121 -5.89 -25.75 2.76
C HIS A 121 -6.78 -24.52 3.07
N LYS A 122 -7.39 -24.52 4.26
CA LYS A 122 -8.39 -23.50 4.63
C LYS A 122 -7.73 -22.11 4.62
N LEU A 123 -6.60 -21.94 5.31
CA LEU A 123 -6.00 -20.62 5.48
C LEU A 123 -5.55 -19.99 4.15
N GLU A 124 -5.05 -20.80 3.22
CA GLU A 124 -4.75 -20.37 1.85
C GLU A 124 -6.03 -19.97 1.09
N THR A 125 -7.08 -20.79 1.18
CA THR A 125 -8.39 -20.50 0.57
C THR A 125 -8.93 -19.15 1.06
N MET A 126 -8.78 -18.86 2.36
CA MET A 126 -9.16 -17.59 2.95
C MET A 126 -8.36 -16.41 2.40
N ILE A 127 -7.05 -16.55 2.24
CA ILE A 127 -6.23 -15.52 1.59
C ILE A 127 -6.73 -15.26 0.17
N GLY A 128 -7.08 -16.32 -0.58
CA GLY A 128 -7.69 -16.21 -1.89
C GLY A 128 -8.99 -15.40 -1.88
N HIS A 129 -9.88 -15.66 -0.92
CA HIS A 129 -11.11 -14.88 -0.77
C HIS A 129 -10.87 -13.42 -0.37
N VAL A 130 -9.92 -13.15 0.52
CA VAL A 130 -9.56 -11.78 0.91
C VAL A 130 -8.94 -11.03 -0.28
N LEU A 131 -8.03 -11.66 -1.02
CA LEU A 131 -7.47 -11.09 -2.24
C LEU A 131 -8.55 -10.85 -3.29
N GLY A 132 -9.52 -11.76 -3.44
CA GLY A 132 -10.66 -11.56 -4.33
C GLY A 132 -11.50 -10.33 -3.94
N LEU A 133 -11.77 -10.13 -2.65
CA LEU A 133 -12.46 -8.94 -2.15
C LEU A 133 -11.65 -7.65 -2.39
N ILE A 134 -10.34 -7.69 -2.16
CA ILE A 134 -9.42 -6.57 -2.43
C ILE A 134 -9.38 -6.26 -3.92
N ASP A 135 -9.26 -7.28 -4.77
CA ASP A 135 -9.14 -7.15 -6.21
C ASP A 135 -10.45 -6.64 -6.83
N GLU A 136 -11.62 -7.12 -6.36
CA GLU A 136 -12.93 -6.62 -6.78
C GLU A 136 -13.19 -5.20 -6.32
N LEU A 137 -12.83 -4.87 -5.06
CA LEU A 137 -12.93 -3.50 -4.59
C LEU A 137 -11.99 -2.64 -5.42
N TYR A 138 -10.68 -2.82 -5.35
CA TYR A 138 -9.71 -1.85 -5.87
C TYR A 138 -9.41 -1.97 -7.37
N GLY A 139 -9.83 -3.04 -8.03
CA GLY A 139 -9.87 -3.15 -9.49
C GLY A 139 -8.71 -3.93 -10.13
N TRP A 140 -8.34 -5.08 -9.58
CA TRP A 140 -7.42 -6.03 -10.23
C TRP A 140 -8.16 -7.27 -10.75
N PRO A 141 -7.66 -7.95 -11.81
CA PRO A 141 -6.57 -7.57 -12.69
C PRO A 141 -7.01 -6.74 -13.91
N THR A 142 -8.27 -6.33 -14.00
CA THR A 142 -8.86 -5.72 -15.22
C THR A 142 -8.19 -4.41 -15.64
N ASP A 143 -7.70 -4.37 -16.88
CA ASP A 143 -7.06 -3.19 -17.47
C ASP A 143 -8.07 -2.08 -17.83
N GLU A 144 -9.35 -2.43 -18.02
CA GLU A 144 -10.40 -1.49 -18.41
C GLU A 144 -11.06 -0.82 -17.20
N LYS A 145 -11.13 0.52 -17.24
CA LYS A 145 -11.73 1.35 -16.18
C LYS A 145 -13.20 1.00 -15.92
N GLU A 146 -13.99 0.84 -16.96
CA GLU A 146 -15.42 0.52 -16.85
C GLU A 146 -15.64 -0.82 -16.11
N SER A 147 -14.88 -1.85 -16.48
CA SER A 147 -14.92 -3.16 -15.81
C SER A 147 -14.59 -3.07 -14.31
N ARG A 148 -13.58 -2.26 -13.92
CA ARG A 148 -13.24 -2.01 -12.52
C ARG A 148 -14.33 -1.27 -11.76
N GLU A 149 -14.88 -0.23 -12.36
CA GLU A 149 -15.97 0.56 -11.76
C GLU A 149 -17.23 -0.28 -11.55
N ASP A 150 -17.57 -1.14 -12.51
CA ASP A 150 -18.74 -2.01 -12.40
C ASP A 150 -18.57 -3.12 -11.37
N ALA A 151 -17.38 -3.73 -11.28
CA ALA A 151 -17.05 -4.68 -10.22
C ALA A 151 -17.19 -4.03 -8.83
N ARG A 152 -16.59 -2.85 -8.66
CA ARG A 152 -16.69 -2.06 -7.43
C ARG A 152 -18.13 -1.71 -7.08
N LYS A 153 -18.93 -1.23 -8.04
CA LYS A 153 -20.35 -0.92 -7.83
C LYS A 153 -21.13 -2.15 -7.39
N ARG A 154 -20.92 -3.30 -8.04
CA ARG A 154 -21.57 -4.56 -7.64
C ARG A 154 -21.22 -4.95 -6.22
N LEU A 155 -19.95 -4.87 -5.83
CA LEU A 155 -19.50 -5.18 -4.47
C LEU A 155 -20.11 -4.23 -3.42
N ILE A 156 -20.13 -2.93 -3.69
CA ILE A 156 -20.70 -1.94 -2.77
C ILE A 156 -22.23 -2.15 -2.64
N GLN A 157 -22.90 -2.53 -3.73
CA GLN A 157 -24.35 -2.79 -3.76
C GLN A 157 -24.75 -4.15 -3.17
N SER A 158 -23.89 -5.17 -3.19
CA SER A 158 -24.22 -6.56 -2.86
C SER A 158 -24.19 -6.92 -1.37
N ASP A 159 -23.84 -5.99 -0.49
CA ASP A 159 -23.54 -6.16 0.95
C ASP A 159 -22.08 -6.53 1.26
N ILE A 160 -21.18 -5.54 1.13
CA ILE A 160 -19.78 -5.66 1.56
C ILE A 160 -19.64 -6.08 3.04
N ASN A 161 -20.58 -5.70 3.92
CA ASN A 161 -20.58 -6.11 5.31
C ASN A 161 -20.99 -7.58 5.47
N GLY A 162 -21.82 -8.10 4.57
CA GLY A 162 -22.13 -9.52 4.42
C GLY A 162 -20.87 -10.32 4.08
N THR A 163 -20.12 -9.89 3.07
CA THR A 163 -18.85 -10.53 2.69
C THR A 163 -17.83 -10.51 3.83
N ILE A 164 -17.67 -9.36 4.51
CA ILE A 164 -16.78 -9.26 5.68
C ILE A 164 -17.21 -10.20 6.80
N ARG A 165 -18.53 -10.29 7.11
CA ARG A 165 -19.05 -11.23 8.11
C ARG A 165 -18.81 -12.69 7.72
N ALA A 166 -18.96 -13.03 6.45
CA ALA A 166 -18.69 -14.38 5.97
C ALA A 166 -17.22 -14.76 6.20
N LEU A 167 -16.29 -13.85 5.93
CA LEU A 167 -14.86 -14.02 6.17
C LEU A 167 -14.51 -14.08 7.67
N ASP A 168 -15.14 -13.26 8.51
CA ASP A 168 -15.01 -13.33 9.97
C ASP A 168 -15.45 -14.71 10.50
N ASN A 169 -16.63 -15.18 10.09
CA ASN A 169 -17.17 -16.49 10.48
C ASN A 169 -16.27 -17.63 10.00
N TRP A 170 -15.75 -17.51 8.78
CA TRP A 170 -14.84 -18.49 8.20
C TRP A 170 -13.57 -18.61 9.06
N LEU A 171 -12.95 -17.48 9.46
CA LEU A 171 -11.73 -17.48 10.29
C LEU A 171 -11.97 -18.09 11.67
N GLN A 172 -13.14 -17.84 12.27
CA GLN A 172 -13.54 -18.44 13.54
C GLN A 172 -13.75 -19.95 13.40
N SER A 173 -14.32 -20.40 12.29
CA SER A 173 -14.56 -21.82 12.03
C SER A 173 -13.29 -22.62 11.70
N ALA A 174 -12.25 -21.93 11.22
CA ALA A 174 -10.93 -22.51 10.94
C ALA A 174 -10.15 -22.89 12.21
N ASP A 175 -10.76 -22.88 13.40
CA ASP A 175 -10.16 -23.28 14.70
C ASP A 175 -10.71 -24.57 15.29
N MET A 176 -11.41 -25.39 14.52
CA MET A 176 -12.06 -26.59 15.07
C MET A 176 -11.50 -27.89 14.48
N ARG A 177 -10.28 -28.25 14.92
CA ARG A 177 -9.89 -29.59 15.40
C ARG A 177 -8.45 -29.61 15.84
#